data_AF-A0AAD5YC76-F1
#
_entry.id   AF-A0AAD5YC76-F1
#
_cell.length_a   1.000
_cell.length_b   1.000
_cell.length_c   1.000
_cell.angle_alpha   90.00
_cell.angle_beta   90.00
_cell.angle_gamma   90.00
#
_symmetry.space_group_name_H-M   'P 1'
#
loop_
_entity.id
_entity.type
_entity.pdbx_description
1 polymer ?
#
loop_
_entity_poly.entity_id
_entity_poly.type
_entity_poly.pdbx_seq_one_letter_code
_entity_poly.pdbx_strand_id
1 'polypeptide(L)'
;MSKPVVFWPAAWAQSVSSNEASRDTDFDVRSHHEFRVWVCLPTPEIAKASIGPEDLLQVPLKNAADLTRAARVNRLFSEQALSLLWRTLFDIKPLLQISSSFKFTLDEAAYYQPRYAFLDQMSTAGWERMAWYAMRVRKLYCRLWGLDHRVLLDILDRTNGKPLFPALEVLFLDQEPLFHKELLLFISPNLRYFEVVYVTLNQYPRDPRSHCPTEETLVFDALLRLPRRLQTFRLRSCKIMPSNLDRHPNSTIPSLEVLDLVYMNPYTVVAPQ
;
A
#
# COMPACT_ATOMS: atom_id res chain seq x y z
N MET A 1 32.13 -29.33 -9.54
CA MET A 1 30.75 -28.94 -9.16
C MET A 1 30.75 -27.44 -8.96
N SER A 2 30.26 -26.72 -9.97
CA SER A 2 30.39 -25.27 -10.10
C SER A 2 29.21 -24.57 -9.44
N LYS A 3 29.49 -23.55 -8.61
CA LYS A 3 28.49 -22.66 -8.01
C LYS A 3 28.02 -21.65 -9.07
N PRO A 4 26.73 -21.27 -9.10
CA PRO A 4 26.25 -20.22 -9.99
C PRO A 4 26.67 -18.85 -9.42
N VAL A 5 27.41 -18.11 -10.24
CA VAL A 5 27.71 -16.68 -10.04
C VAL A 5 26.51 -15.90 -10.57
N VAL A 6 25.80 -15.18 -9.70
CA VAL A 6 24.75 -14.25 -10.10
C VAL A 6 25.39 -12.90 -10.38
N PHE A 7 25.50 -12.58 -11.67
CA PHE A 7 25.97 -11.28 -12.17
C PHE A 7 24.85 -10.23 -12.03
N TRP A 8 25.11 -9.16 -11.28
CA TRP A 8 24.34 -7.92 -11.36
C TRP A 8 25.08 -6.95 -12.29
N PRO A 9 24.46 -6.37 -13.33
CA PRO A 9 25.13 -5.36 -14.13
C PRO A 9 25.19 -4.05 -13.35
N ALA A 10 26.36 -3.73 -12.81
CA ALA A 10 26.77 -2.38 -12.50
C ALA A 10 27.02 -1.65 -13.83
N ALA A 11 25.99 -1.05 -14.40
CA ALA A 11 26.14 -0.10 -15.48
C ALA A 11 24.98 0.88 -15.43
N TRP A 12 25.28 2.10 -14.99
CA TRP A 12 24.90 3.37 -15.61
C TRP A 12 25.23 4.49 -14.61
N ALA A 13 26.52 4.82 -14.54
CA ALA A 13 27.00 6.07 -14.02
C ALA A 13 27.47 6.92 -15.20
N GLN A 14 27.10 8.20 -15.17
CA GLN A 14 27.58 9.32 -15.99
C GLN A 14 27.01 9.47 -17.41
N SER A 15 26.14 10.47 -17.54
CA SER A 15 26.34 11.68 -18.37
C SER A 15 24.99 12.20 -18.82
N VAL A 16 24.59 13.41 -18.39
CA VAL A 16 24.12 14.47 -19.29
C VAL A 16 24.25 15.81 -18.54
N SER A 17 24.98 16.71 -19.19
CA SER A 17 25.22 18.09 -18.82
C SER A 17 23.97 18.95 -18.90
N SER A 18 23.96 19.98 -18.07
CA SER A 18 23.03 21.10 -18.01
C SER A 18 22.69 21.68 -19.41
N ASN A 19 21.40 21.85 -19.67
CA ASN A 19 20.89 22.93 -20.51
C ASN A 19 19.44 23.21 -20.10
N GLU A 20 19.27 24.15 -19.17
CA GLU A 20 17.99 24.80 -18.91
C GLU A 20 17.78 25.90 -19.95
N ALA A 21 16.73 25.79 -20.75
CA ALA A 21 16.14 26.93 -21.43
C ALA A 21 14.62 26.75 -21.45
N SER A 22 13.99 27.61 -20.64
CA SER A 22 12.58 28.02 -20.64
C SER A 22 11.84 27.77 -21.95
N ARG A 23 10.72 27.03 -21.88
CA ARG A 23 9.60 27.14 -22.82
C ARG A 23 8.29 26.66 -22.21
N ASP A 24 7.25 27.40 -22.55
CA ASP A 24 5.86 27.36 -22.10
C ASP A 24 5.22 25.96 -22.02
N THR A 25 4.30 25.86 -21.07
CA THR A 25 3.47 24.71 -20.73
C THR A 25 2.49 24.38 -21.84
N ASP A 26 2.89 23.48 -22.74
CA ASP A 26 1.97 22.60 -23.45
C ASP A 26 2.25 21.17 -22.97
N PHE A 27 1.22 20.51 -22.45
CA PHE A 27 1.34 19.23 -21.74
C PHE A 27 1.62 18.11 -22.75
N ASP A 28 2.89 17.97 -23.15
CA ASP A 28 3.32 16.94 -24.10
C ASP A 28 3.33 15.55 -23.44
N VAL A 29 2.28 14.79 -23.75
CA VAL A 29 2.10 13.39 -23.35
C VAL A 29 3.20 12.48 -23.93
N ARG A 30 4.07 12.96 -24.82
CA ARG A 30 5.13 12.17 -25.47
C ARG A 30 6.40 11.98 -24.63
N SER A 31 6.52 12.60 -23.45
CA SER A 31 7.58 12.27 -22.48
C SER A 31 7.30 10.94 -21.75
N HIS A 32 7.01 9.88 -22.51
CA HIS A 32 6.99 8.52 -21.99
C HIS A 32 8.42 8.04 -21.85
N HIS A 33 9.04 8.38 -20.71
CA HIS A 33 10.09 7.53 -20.16
C HIS A 33 9.61 6.08 -20.16
N GLU A 34 10.51 5.18 -20.49
CA GLU A 34 10.28 3.74 -20.64
C GLU A 34 9.74 3.16 -19.31
N PHE A 35 8.42 3.23 -19.13
CA PHE A 35 7.73 2.67 -17.96
C PHE A 35 7.79 1.16 -18.06
N ARG A 36 8.77 0.55 -17.38
CA ARG A 36 8.69 -0.86 -17.01
C ARG A 36 7.64 -0.97 -15.91
N VAL A 37 6.44 -1.40 -16.28
CA VAL A 37 5.40 -1.78 -15.31
C VAL A 37 5.91 -3.02 -14.59
N TRP A 38 6.39 -2.83 -13.36
CA TRP A 38 6.76 -3.93 -12.47
C TRP A 38 5.47 -4.57 -11.96
N VAL A 39 5.09 -5.70 -12.54
CA VAL A 39 4.06 -6.57 -11.96
C VAL A 39 4.72 -7.34 -10.84
N CYS A 40 4.56 -6.88 -9.60
CA CYS A 40 4.96 -7.66 -8.42
C CYS A 40 4.05 -8.89 -8.31
N LEU A 41 4.54 -10.04 -8.78
CA LEU A 41 3.91 -11.33 -8.53
C LEU A 41 4.28 -11.79 -7.11
N PRO A 42 3.33 -12.23 -6.27
CA PRO A 42 3.66 -12.80 -4.96
C PRO A 42 4.33 -14.17 -5.11
N THR A 43 5.20 -14.52 -4.14
CA THR A 43 5.82 -15.84 -4.02
C THR A 43 4.79 -16.91 -3.58
N PRO A 44 4.90 -18.16 -4.07
CA PRO A 44 3.88 -19.20 -3.88
C PRO A 44 3.74 -19.76 -2.45
N GLU A 45 4.63 -19.40 -1.52
CA GLU A 45 4.62 -19.96 -0.16
C GLU A 45 3.53 -19.37 0.77
N ILE A 46 2.87 -18.27 0.38
CA ILE A 46 1.78 -17.64 1.15
C ILE A 46 0.41 -18.30 0.86
N ALA A 47 0.35 -19.22 -0.11
CA ALA A 47 -0.90 -19.72 -0.71
C ALA A 47 -1.43 -21.06 -0.14
N LYS A 48 -1.17 -21.39 1.12
CA LYS A 48 -1.48 -22.74 1.65
C LYS A 48 -2.23 -22.81 2.98
N ALA A 49 -2.71 -21.70 3.53
CA ALA A 49 -3.29 -21.75 4.88
C ALA A 49 -4.43 -20.76 5.15
N SER A 50 -5.44 -20.65 4.29
CA SER A 50 -6.81 -20.38 4.75
C SER A 50 -7.83 -20.55 3.63
N ILE A 51 -9.00 -21.12 3.95
CA ILE A 51 -10.18 -21.04 3.08
C ILE A 51 -10.72 -19.61 3.19
N GLY A 52 -10.11 -18.68 2.44
CA GLY A 52 -10.46 -17.27 2.37
C GLY A 52 -9.31 -16.43 1.82
N PRO A 53 -9.56 -15.17 1.44
CA PRO A 53 -9.62 -14.67 0.06
C PRO A 53 -8.37 -14.93 -0.84
N GLU A 54 -7.82 -16.15 -0.88
CA GLU A 54 -6.69 -16.49 -1.75
C GLU A 54 -6.98 -16.26 -3.25
N ASP A 55 -8.25 -16.39 -3.67
CA ASP A 55 -8.73 -16.02 -5.01
C ASP A 55 -8.61 -14.51 -5.32
N LEU A 56 -8.57 -13.65 -4.29
CA LEU A 56 -8.44 -12.19 -4.47
C LEU A 56 -6.98 -11.72 -4.52
N LEU A 57 -6.03 -12.54 -4.07
CA LEU A 57 -4.60 -12.19 -4.03
C LEU A 57 -3.81 -12.68 -5.27
N GLN A 58 -4.44 -13.48 -6.14
CA GLN A 58 -3.74 -14.20 -7.22
C GLN A 58 -4.29 -13.99 -8.63
N VAL A 59 -4.89 -12.84 -8.93
CA VAL A 59 -5.18 -12.53 -10.35
C VAL A 59 -4.29 -11.39 -10.79
N PRO A 60 -3.00 -11.65 -11.12
CA PRO A 60 -2.33 -10.77 -12.06
C PRO A 60 -3.27 -10.65 -13.26
N LEU A 61 -3.55 -9.41 -13.68
CA LEU A 61 -4.36 -9.14 -14.86
C LEU A 61 -3.80 -10.03 -15.97
N LYS A 62 -4.53 -11.08 -16.36
CA LYS A 62 -4.08 -12.05 -17.38
C LYS A 62 -3.66 -11.34 -18.67
N ASN A 63 -4.18 -10.12 -18.87
CA ASN A 63 -3.97 -9.27 -20.03
C ASN A 63 -3.17 -7.98 -19.72
N ALA A 64 -2.37 -7.93 -18.64
CA ALA A 64 -1.61 -6.72 -18.27
C ALA A 64 -0.67 -6.23 -19.38
N ALA A 65 -0.05 -7.16 -20.10
CA ALA A 65 0.81 -6.85 -21.24
C ALA A 65 0.01 -6.19 -22.38
N ASP A 66 -1.17 -6.72 -22.71
CA ASP A 66 -2.03 -6.18 -23.76
C ASP A 66 -2.61 -4.82 -23.38
N LEU A 67 -2.99 -4.63 -22.12
CA LEU A 67 -3.41 -3.32 -21.60
C LEU A 67 -2.26 -2.31 -21.67
N THR A 68 -1.04 -2.70 -21.32
CA THR A 68 0.14 -1.83 -21.47
C THR A 68 0.37 -1.45 -22.94
N ARG A 69 0.25 -2.41 -23.86
CA ARG A 69 0.37 -2.13 -25.30
C ARG A 69 -0.75 -1.20 -25.78
N ALA A 70 -1.99 -1.50 -25.44
CA ALA A 70 -3.15 -0.67 -25.78
C ALA A 70 -3.00 0.76 -25.25
N ALA A 71 -2.46 0.91 -24.04
CA ALA A 71 -2.23 2.22 -23.43
C ALA A 71 -1.23 3.09 -24.20
N ARG A 72 -0.30 2.47 -24.94
CA ARG A 72 0.75 3.13 -25.71
C ARG A 72 0.36 3.44 -27.16
N VAL A 73 -0.67 2.78 -27.71
CA VAL A 73 -1.04 2.91 -29.13
C VAL A 73 -1.85 4.18 -29.42
N ASN A 74 -2.79 4.54 -28.54
CA ASN A 74 -3.67 5.70 -28.74
C ASN A 74 -4.10 6.32 -27.40
N ARG A 75 -4.17 7.66 -27.34
CA ARG A 75 -4.68 8.43 -26.20
C ARG A 75 -6.09 8.01 -25.77
N LEU A 76 -6.98 7.69 -26.72
CA LEU A 76 -8.36 7.24 -26.44
C LEU A 76 -8.43 5.84 -25.84
N PHE A 77 -7.43 4.98 -26.07
CA PHE A 77 -7.35 3.69 -25.38
C PHE A 77 -6.53 3.79 -24.09
N SER A 78 -5.64 4.79 -23.99
CA SER A 78 -4.75 5.02 -22.86
C SER A 78 -5.49 5.18 -21.54
N GLU A 79 -6.53 6.00 -21.51
CA GLU A 79 -7.25 6.28 -20.27
C GLU A 79 -7.94 5.03 -19.69
N GLN A 80 -8.56 4.24 -20.55
CA GLN A 80 -9.34 3.04 -20.22
C GLN A 80 -8.39 1.90 -19.87
N ALA A 81 -7.32 1.74 -20.65
CA ALA A 81 -6.29 0.75 -20.37
C ALA A 81 -5.60 1.04 -19.03
N LEU A 82 -5.18 2.28 -18.77
CA LEU A 82 -4.59 2.69 -17.50
C LEU A 82 -5.59 2.58 -16.34
N SER A 83 -6.86 2.92 -16.55
CA SER A 83 -7.92 2.73 -15.55
C SER A 83 -8.04 1.26 -15.14
N LEU A 84 -7.99 0.32 -16.09
CA LEU A 84 -8.00 -1.11 -15.80
C LEU A 84 -6.70 -1.60 -15.14
N LEU A 85 -5.55 -1.10 -15.60
CA LEU A 85 -4.23 -1.49 -15.11
C LEU A 85 -4.02 -1.09 -13.65
N TRP A 86 -4.43 0.13 -13.30
CA TRP A 86 -4.31 0.69 -11.95
C TRP A 86 -5.52 0.41 -11.06
N ARG A 87 -6.58 -0.22 -11.59
CA ARG A 87 -7.80 -0.52 -10.82
C ARG A 87 -7.50 -1.30 -9.55
N THR A 88 -6.57 -2.24 -9.64
CA THR A 88 -6.17 -3.12 -8.55
C THR A 88 -4.68 -2.98 -8.33
N LEU A 89 -4.30 -2.60 -7.12
CA LEU A 89 -2.91 -2.38 -6.75
C LEU A 89 -2.55 -3.29 -5.57
N PHE A 90 -1.49 -4.09 -5.73
CA PHE A 90 -1.07 -5.10 -4.73
C PHE A 90 -0.03 -4.60 -3.73
N ASP A 91 0.44 -3.37 -3.90
CA ASP A 91 1.33 -2.66 -2.98
C ASP A 91 1.25 -1.16 -3.31
N ILE A 92 1.40 -0.25 -2.35
CA ILE A 92 1.43 1.19 -2.64
C ILE A 92 2.72 1.61 -3.37
N LYS A 93 3.81 0.85 -3.23
CA LYS A 93 5.15 1.22 -3.74
C LYS A 93 5.19 1.57 -5.24
N PRO A 94 4.54 0.85 -6.19
CA PRO A 94 4.54 1.22 -7.59
C PRO A 94 3.93 2.60 -7.87
N LEU A 95 2.96 3.03 -7.06
CA LEU A 95 2.40 4.38 -7.13
C LEU A 95 3.43 5.42 -6.66
N LEU A 96 4.10 5.15 -5.55
CA LEU A 96 5.12 6.06 -4.98
C LEU A 96 6.33 6.21 -5.92
N GLN A 97 6.71 5.15 -6.64
CA GLN A 97 7.77 5.14 -7.65
C GLN A 97 7.52 6.06 -8.85
N ILE A 98 6.31 6.58 -9.03
CA ILE A 98 6.01 7.62 -10.03
C ILE A 98 6.74 8.92 -9.69
N SER A 99 6.98 9.17 -8.40
CA SER A 99 7.85 10.25 -7.94
C SER A 99 9.31 9.84 -8.09
N SER A 100 10.11 10.65 -8.79
CA SER A 100 11.55 10.45 -8.93
C SER A 100 12.30 10.49 -7.60
N SER A 101 11.74 11.19 -6.60
CA SER A 101 12.32 11.33 -5.26
C SER A 101 12.15 10.06 -4.41
N PHE A 102 11.25 9.15 -4.78
CA PHE A 102 11.03 7.90 -4.04
C PHE A 102 12.11 6.87 -4.38
N LYS A 103 12.92 6.48 -3.39
CA LYS A 103 14.01 5.53 -3.59
C LYS A 103 13.97 4.43 -2.55
N PHE A 104 14.53 3.31 -2.97
CA PHE A 104 14.92 2.23 -2.09
C PHE A 104 16.33 2.51 -1.55
N THR A 105 16.49 2.42 -0.24
CA THR A 105 17.75 2.52 0.46
C THR A 105 17.94 1.29 1.34
N LEU A 106 19.17 0.80 1.42
CA LEU A 106 19.58 -0.19 2.41
C LEU A 106 20.19 0.57 3.57
N ASP A 107 19.59 0.44 4.75
CA ASP A 107 20.15 1.03 5.97
C ASP A 107 21.23 0.10 6.53
N GLU A 108 22.49 0.43 6.28
CA GLU A 108 23.64 -0.35 6.74
C GLU A 108 23.71 -0.41 8.28
N ALA A 109 23.21 0.62 8.97
CA ALA A 109 23.22 0.67 10.43
C ALA A 109 22.11 -0.20 11.06
N ALA A 110 21.00 -0.42 10.35
CA ALA A 110 19.85 -1.19 10.80
C ALA A 110 19.85 -2.63 10.25
N TYR A 111 21.02 -3.29 10.22
CA TYR A 111 21.16 -4.68 9.76
C TYR A 111 20.60 -4.93 8.35
N TYR A 112 20.79 -3.99 7.42
CA TYR A 112 20.31 -4.09 6.03
C TYR A 112 18.79 -4.21 5.91
N GLN A 113 18.04 -3.59 6.81
CA GLN A 113 16.59 -3.50 6.63
C GLN A 113 16.28 -2.65 5.38
N PRO A 114 15.54 -3.20 4.41
CA PRO A 114 15.11 -2.44 3.24
C PRO A 114 14.22 -1.28 3.67
N ARG A 115 14.61 -0.06 3.32
CA ARG A 115 13.83 1.16 3.57
C ARG A 115 13.45 1.83 2.26
N TYR A 116 12.20 2.26 2.18
CA TYR A 116 11.67 3.07 1.09
C TYR A 116 11.35 4.45 1.64
N ALA A 117 12.00 5.47 1.11
CA ALA A 117 11.87 6.85 1.56
C ALA A 117 11.90 7.83 0.38
N PHE A 118 11.39 9.05 0.61
CA PHE A 118 11.70 10.17 -0.27
C PHE A 118 13.08 10.72 0.10
N LEU A 119 14.02 10.72 -0.86
CA LEU A 119 15.34 11.32 -0.63
C LEU A 119 15.30 12.85 -0.65
N ASP A 120 14.41 13.39 -1.48
CA ASP A 120 14.20 14.81 -1.68
C ASP A 120 12.72 15.15 -1.55
N GLN A 121 12.41 16.43 -1.39
CA GLN A 121 11.05 16.90 -1.44
C GLN A 121 10.38 16.50 -2.78
N MET A 122 9.19 15.92 -2.70
CA MET A 122 8.44 15.55 -3.90
C MET A 122 8.09 16.80 -4.72
N SER A 123 8.46 16.80 -6.00
CA SER A 123 8.10 17.89 -6.92
C SER A 123 6.58 17.94 -7.15
N THR A 124 6.05 19.13 -7.43
CA THR A 124 4.60 19.32 -7.72
C THR A 124 4.14 18.44 -8.89
N ALA A 125 4.91 18.39 -9.98
CA ALA A 125 4.61 17.54 -11.13
C ALA A 125 4.67 16.03 -10.79
N GLY A 126 5.57 15.61 -9.90
CA GLY A 126 5.61 14.24 -9.39
C GLY A 126 4.36 13.89 -8.60
N TRP A 127 3.94 14.79 -7.71
CA TRP A 127 2.71 14.67 -6.92
C TRP A 127 1.46 14.60 -7.79
N GLU A 128 1.30 15.52 -8.75
CA GLU A 128 0.13 15.55 -9.64
C GLU A 128 0.00 14.27 -10.44
N ARG A 129 1.11 13.75 -10.98
CA ARG A 129 1.11 12.45 -11.67
C ARG A 129 0.71 11.33 -10.73
N MET A 130 1.31 11.26 -9.55
CA MET A 130 0.98 10.23 -8.56
C MET A 130 -0.50 10.28 -8.17
N ALA A 131 -1.04 11.46 -7.86
CA ALA A 131 -2.44 11.68 -7.53
C ALA A 131 -3.36 11.26 -8.70
N TRP A 132 -2.97 11.57 -9.94
CA TRP A 132 -3.72 11.19 -11.13
C TRP A 132 -3.89 9.67 -11.24
N TYR A 133 -2.82 8.89 -10.99
CA TYR A 133 -2.91 7.43 -10.96
C TYR A 133 -3.68 6.92 -9.73
N ALA A 134 -3.50 7.55 -8.57
CA ALA A 134 -4.18 7.15 -7.33
C ALA A 134 -5.71 7.17 -7.46
N MET A 135 -6.28 8.14 -8.19
CA MET A 135 -7.73 8.22 -8.42
C MET A 135 -8.33 7.00 -9.15
N ARG A 136 -7.51 6.19 -9.84
CA ARG A 136 -7.95 5.00 -10.58
C ARG A 136 -8.02 3.75 -9.72
N VAL A 137 -7.35 3.77 -8.56
CA VAL A 137 -7.26 2.62 -7.67
C VAL A 137 -8.58 2.41 -6.96
N ARG A 138 -9.17 1.23 -7.14
CA ARG A 138 -10.41 0.80 -6.49
C ARG A 138 -10.16 -0.31 -5.49
N LYS A 139 -9.12 -1.10 -5.69
CA LYS A 139 -8.72 -2.19 -4.81
C LYS A 139 -7.26 -2.02 -4.45
N LEU A 140 -6.96 -1.96 -3.16
CA LEU A 140 -5.61 -1.84 -2.65
C LEU A 140 -5.33 -2.96 -1.66
N TYR A 141 -4.27 -3.72 -1.92
CA TYR A 141 -3.65 -4.62 -0.97
C TYR A 141 -2.35 -3.92 -0.55
N CYS A 142 -2.36 -3.31 0.63
CA CYS A 142 -1.28 -2.45 1.06
C CYS A 142 -0.35 -3.22 1.99
N ARG A 143 0.90 -3.38 1.57
CA ARG A 143 2.02 -3.83 2.39
C ARG A 143 2.97 -2.66 2.59
N LEU A 144 2.95 -2.04 3.76
CA LEU A 144 3.83 -0.93 4.12
C LEU A 144 5.13 -1.41 4.77
N TRP A 145 5.43 -2.71 4.75
CA TRP A 145 6.74 -3.21 5.20
C TRP A 145 7.88 -2.52 4.44
N GLY A 146 8.86 -2.06 5.22
CA GLY A 146 10.00 -1.29 4.73
C GLY A 146 9.66 0.13 4.27
N LEU A 147 8.41 0.59 4.34
CA LEU A 147 8.08 1.97 4.02
C LEU A 147 8.34 2.85 5.24
N ASP A 148 9.13 3.91 5.09
CA ASP A 148 9.34 4.87 6.17
C ASP A 148 8.02 5.61 6.48
N HIS A 149 7.61 5.62 7.74
CA HIS A 149 6.43 6.36 8.20
C HIS A 149 6.40 7.83 7.74
N ARG A 150 7.56 8.47 7.62
CA ARG A 150 7.67 9.87 7.13
C ARG A 150 7.11 10.04 5.73
N VAL A 151 7.23 9.02 4.87
CA VAL A 151 6.65 9.03 3.52
C VAL A 151 5.14 9.20 3.58
N LEU A 152 4.47 8.51 4.52
CA LEU A 152 3.02 8.60 4.67
C LEU A 152 2.61 9.94 5.26
N LEU A 153 3.38 10.49 6.20
CA LEU A 153 3.13 11.82 6.76
C LEU A 153 3.27 12.92 5.69
N ASP A 154 4.31 12.87 4.86
CA ASP A 154 4.51 13.82 3.75
C ASP A 154 3.35 13.78 2.75
N ILE A 155 2.83 12.58 2.46
CA ILE A 155 1.66 12.40 1.61
C ILE A 155 0.41 12.97 2.30
N LEU A 156 0.22 12.69 3.59
CA LEU A 156 -0.93 13.18 4.36
C LEU A 156 -0.98 14.70 4.38
N ASP A 157 0.14 15.37 4.62
CA ASP A 157 0.22 16.82 4.60
C ASP A 157 -0.16 17.39 3.22
N ARG A 158 0.28 16.74 2.13
CA ARG A 158 -0.08 17.14 0.75
C ARG A 158 -1.52 16.86 0.39
N THR A 159 -2.14 15.84 0.96
CA THR A 159 -3.56 15.58 0.75
C THR A 159 -4.48 16.56 1.49
N ASN A 160 -3.95 17.33 2.45
CA ASN A 160 -4.73 18.20 3.32
C ASN A 160 -5.91 17.46 3.99
N GLY A 161 -5.63 16.25 4.50
CA GLY A 161 -6.61 15.39 5.16
C GLY A 161 -7.60 14.69 4.22
N LYS A 162 -7.46 14.80 2.89
CA LYS A 162 -8.26 14.04 1.93
C LYS A 162 -7.67 12.63 1.74
N PRO A 163 -8.49 11.62 1.41
CA PRO A 163 -7.96 10.30 1.10
C PRO A 163 -7.11 10.34 -0.19
N LEU A 164 -5.98 9.64 -0.19
CA LEU A 164 -5.12 9.48 -1.37
C LEU A 164 -5.85 8.73 -2.50
N PHE A 165 -6.73 7.79 -2.11
CA PHE A 165 -7.49 6.93 -3.03
C PHE A 165 -8.99 7.25 -2.96
N PRO A 166 -9.47 8.34 -3.57
CA PRO A 166 -10.86 8.79 -3.43
C PRO A 166 -11.89 7.80 -4.00
N ALA A 167 -11.49 6.91 -4.91
CA ALA A 167 -12.34 5.89 -5.52
C ALA A 167 -12.13 4.49 -4.91
N LEU A 168 -11.41 4.36 -3.80
CA LEU A 168 -11.14 3.07 -3.17
C LEU A 168 -12.45 2.42 -2.68
N GLU A 169 -12.68 1.18 -3.13
CA GLU A 169 -13.82 0.34 -2.78
C GLU A 169 -13.39 -0.78 -1.81
N VAL A 170 -12.16 -1.27 -1.96
CA VAL A 170 -11.62 -2.43 -1.23
C VAL A 170 -10.23 -2.11 -0.73
N LEU A 171 -10.03 -2.28 0.58
CA LEU A 171 -8.75 -2.08 1.25
C LEU A 171 -8.40 -3.32 2.06
N PHE A 172 -7.22 -3.88 1.79
CA PHE A 172 -6.58 -4.89 2.62
C PHE A 172 -5.28 -4.30 3.15
N LEU A 173 -5.13 -4.22 4.47
CA LEU A 173 -3.90 -3.77 5.12
C LEU A 173 -3.22 -4.97 5.77
N ASP A 174 -2.01 -5.26 5.32
CA ASP A 174 -1.14 -6.29 5.89
C ASP A 174 0.00 -5.57 6.63
N GLN A 175 -0.18 -5.36 7.93
CA GLN A 175 0.48 -4.25 8.62
C GLN A 175 0.85 -4.52 10.09
N GLU A 176 2.01 -3.97 10.47
CA GLU A 176 2.30 -3.49 11.83
C GLU A 176 1.34 -2.34 12.18
N PRO A 177 1.10 -1.99 13.46
CA PRO A 177 0.14 -0.95 13.80
C PRO A 177 0.49 0.38 13.11
N LEU A 178 -0.30 0.75 12.10
CA LEU A 178 -0.29 2.09 11.54
C LEU A 178 -0.71 3.07 12.63
N PHE A 179 -0.07 4.24 12.69
CA PHE A 179 -0.62 5.31 13.50
C PHE A 179 -1.95 5.77 12.87
N HIS A 180 -2.83 6.33 13.71
CA HIS A 180 -4.19 6.67 13.29
C HIS A 180 -4.28 7.61 12.09
N LYS A 181 -3.27 8.46 11.90
CA LYS A 181 -3.36 9.57 10.95
C LYS A 181 -3.13 9.09 9.51
N GLU A 182 -2.24 8.13 9.34
CA GLU A 182 -1.84 7.53 8.07
C GLU A 182 -2.97 6.66 7.51
N LEU A 183 -3.77 6.03 8.38
CA LEU A 183 -4.98 5.33 7.97
C LEU A 183 -5.93 6.24 7.18
N LEU A 184 -5.99 7.54 7.49
CA LEU A 184 -6.86 8.49 6.80
C LEU A 184 -6.55 8.60 5.30
N LEU A 185 -5.32 8.29 4.88
CA LEU A 185 -4.95 8.25 3.46
C LEU A 185 -5.72 7.18 2.68
N PHE A 186 -6.10 6.10 3.37
CA PHE A 186 -6.70 4.91 2.76
C PHE A 186 -8.22 4.84 2.99
N ILE A 187 -8.77 5.62 3.94
CA ILE A 187 -10.19 5.64 4.27
C ILE A 187 -10.95 6.48 3.23
N SER A 188 -11.31 5.84 2.13
CA SER A 188 -12.11 6.46 1.07
C SER A 188 -13.60 6.55 1.44
N PRO A 189 -14.33 7.59 1.01
CA PRO A 189 -15.79 7.64 1.15
C PRO A 189 -16.53 6.51 0.41
N ASN A 190 -15.87 5.85 -0.54
CA ASN A 190 -16.45 4.75 -1.33
C ASN A 190 -16.07 3.36 -0.82
N LEU A 191 -15.38 3.27 0.32
CA LEU A 191 -14.91 2.01 0.86
C LEU A 191 -16.10 1.13 1.27
N ARG A 192 -16.13 -0.09 0.74
CA ARG A 192 -17.16 -1.10 1.00
C ARG A 192 -16.60 -2.27 1.79
N TYR A 193 -15.36 -2.62 1.52
CA TYR A 193 -14.66 -3.71 2.18
C TYR A 193 -13.35 -3.20 2.77
N PHE A 194 -13.16 -3.44 4.07
CA PHE A 194 -11.94 -3.12 4.77
C PHE A 194 -11.49 -4.31 5.60
N GLU A 195 -10.28 -4.78 5.36
CA GLU A 195 -9.65 -5.83 6.15
C GLU A 195 -8.29 -5.37 6.64
N VAL A 196 -8.04 -5.59 7.92
CA VAL A 196 -6.74 -5.37 8.55
C VAL A 196 -6.26 -6.68 9.13
N VAL A 197 -5.07 -7.09 8.72
CA VAL A 197 -4.38 -8.26 9.23
C VAL A 197 -3.20 -7.78 10.07
N TYR A 198 -3.29 -8.01 11.37
CA TYR A 198 -2.20 -7.73 12.30
C TYR A 198 -1.21 -8.88 12.30
N VAL A 199 -0.05 -8.68 11.70
CA VAL A 199 1.05 -9.62 11.89
C VAL A 199 1.70 -9.26 13.22
N THR A 200 1.36 -9.99 14.27
CA THR A 200 2.07 -9.89 15.55
C THR A 200 3.50 -10.35 15.33
N LEU A 201 4.40 -9.41 15.09
CA LEU A 201 5.84 -9.68 15.10
C LEU A 201 6.25 -9.94 16.55
N ASN A 202 5.96 -11.14 17.04
CA ASN A 202 6.45 -11.65 18.31
C ASN A 202 7.99 -11.79 18.32
N GLN A 203 8.67 -11.38 17.25
CA GLN A 203 10.10 -11.58 17.01
C GLN A 203 10.95 -10.33 17.25
N TYR A 204 10.36 -9.13 17.38
CA TYR A 204 11.13 -7.95 17.74
C TYR A 204 10.92 -7.63 19.23
N PRO A 205 11.99 -7.57 20.04
CA PRO A 205 11.88 -7.10 21.41
C PRO A 205 11.36 -5.66 21.35
N ARG A 206 10.07 -5.48 21.66
CA ARG A 206 9.48 -4.15 21.80
C ARG A 206 10.31 -3.42 22.85
N ASP A 207 10.79 -2.22 22.50
CA ASP A 207 11.36 -1.33 23.49
C ASP A 207 10.29 -1.10 24.57
N PRO A 208 10.51 -1.52 25.83
CA PRO A 208 9.55 -1.34 26.91
C PRO A 208 9.25 0.14 27.19
N ARG A 209 10.07 1.06 26.67
CA ARG A 209 9.87 2.51 26.75
C ARG A 209 9.01 3.09 25.63
N SER A 210 8.74 2.32 24.57
CA SER A 210 7.79 2.72 23.54
C SER A 210 6.38 2.62 24.13
N HIS A 211 5.91 3.74 24.70
CA HIS A 211 4.50 3.97 25.01
C HIS A 211 3.73 4.14 23.70
N CYS A 212 3.64 3.06 22.92
CA CYS A 212 2.71 3.02 21.82
C CYS A 212 1.31 3.05 22.46
N PRO A 213 0.45 4.05 22.15
CA PRO A 213 -0.92 4.01 22.62
C PRO A 213 -1.50 2.64 22.26
N THR A 214 -2.21 2.01 23.20
CA THR A 214 -2.72 0.65 23.03
C THR A 214 -3.33 0.53 21.64
N GLU A 215 -2.79 -0.37 20.81
CA GLU A 215 -3.12 -0.51 19.38
C GLU A 215 -4.65 -0.53 19.16
N GLU A 216 -5.37 -1.03 20.16
CA GLU A 216 -6.82 -1.06 20.29
C GLU A 216 -7.49 0.32 20.17
N THR A 217 -7.05 1.32 20.95
CA THR A 217 -7.57 2.69 20.87
C THR A 217 -7.42 3.26 19.46
N LEU A 218 -6.40 2.81 18.71
CA LEU A 218 -6.18 3.32 17.37
C LEU A 218 -7.17 2.82 16.34
N VAL A 219 -7.46 1.53 16.44
CA VAL A 219 -8.46 0.88 15.62
C VAL A 219 -9.83 1.49 15.89
N PHE A 220 -10.22 1.69 17.15
CA PHE A 220 -11.53 2.24 17.47
C PHE A 220 -11.73 3.67 16.95
N ASP A 221 -10.75 4.55 17.06
CA ASP A 221 -10.86 5.89 16.47
C ASP A 221 -10.92 5.86 14.94
N ALA A 222 -10.18 4.94 14.31
CA ALA A 222 -10.28 4.74 12.86
C ALA A 222 -11.66 4.19 12.48
N LEU A 223 -12.22 3.28 13.27
CA LEU A 223 -13.57 2.72 13.11
C LEU A 223 -14.63 3.81 13.13
N LEU A 224 -14.52 4.78 14.04
CA LEU A 224 -15.43 5.93 14.13
C LEU A 224 -15.38 6.83 12.90
N ARG A 225 -14.29 6.80 12.13
CA ARG A 225 -14.11 7.59 10.90
C ARG A 225 -14.43 6.81 9.63
N LEU A 226 -14.87 5.55 9.75
CA LEU A 226 -15.22 4.76 8.59
C LEU A 226 -16.43 5.33 7.85
N PRO A 227 -16.45 5.22 6.52
CA PRO A 227 -17.57 5.71 5.74
C PRO A 227 -18.83 4.89 6.04
N ARG A 228 -19.99 5.56 6.02
CA ARG A 228 -21.30 4.90 6.16
C ARG A 228 -21.59 3.84 5.09
N ARG A 229 -20.80 3.78 4.02
CA ARG A 229 -20.95 2.78 2.95
C ARG A 229 -20.18 1.49 3.19
N LEU A 230 -19.45 1.39 4.31
CA LEU A 230 -18.69 0.19 4.61
C LEU A 230 -19.66 -0.96 4.94
N GLN A 231 -19.58 -2.02 4.14
CA GLN A 231 -20.42 -3.21 4.28
C GLN A 231 -19.71 -4.25 5.14
N THR A 232 -18.40 -4.42 4.95
CA THR A 232 -17.61 -5.44 5.63
C THR A 232 -16.37 -4.83 6.25
N PHE A 233 -16.19 -5.09 7.54
CA PHE A 233 -14.96 -4.80 8.28
C PHE A 233 -14.46 -6.10 8.89
N ARG A 234 -13.22 -6.48 8.55
CA ARG A 234 -12.56 -7.65 9.12
C ARG A 234 -11.30 -7.25 9.83
N LEU A 235 -11.15 -7.75 11.04
CA LEU A 235 -9.95 -7.60 11.83
C LEU A 235 -9.39 -8.99 12.11
N ARG A 236 -8.22 -9.28 11.56
CA ARG A 236 -7.54 -10.56 11.76
C ARG A 236 -6.34 -10.41 12.67
N SER A 237 -6.11 -11.43 13.48
CA SER A 237 -4.90 -11.58 14.30
C SER A 237 -4.69 -10.46 15.33
N CYS A 238 -5.76 -9.77 15.73
CA CYS A 238 -5.71 -8.75 16.76
C CYS A 238 -6.04 -9.37 18.13
N LYS A 239 -5.19 -9.12 19.13
CA LYS A 239 -5.49 -9.46 20.52
C LYS A 239 -6.29 -8.32 21.14
N ILE A 240 -7.59 -8.27 20.84
CA ILE A 240 -8.48 -7.31 21.51
C ILE A 240 -8.83 -7.86 22.89
N MET A 241 -8.50 -7.11 23.93
CA MET A 241 -8.97 -7.40 25.28
C MET A 241 -10.47 -7.09 25.37
N PRO A 242 -11.31 -8.03 25.86
CA PRO A 242 -12.77 -7.84 25.95
C PRO A 242 -13.18 -6.54 26.64
N SER A 243 -12.42 -6.13 27.67
CA SER A 243 -12.68 -4.92 28.47
C SER A 243 -12.67 -3.60 27.69
N ASN A 244 -12.14 -3.58 26.47
CA ASN A 244 -12.09 -2.38 25.64
C ASN A 244 -13.30 -2.24 24.71
N LEU A 245 -13.98 -3.33 24.34
CA LEU A 245 -15.25 -3.24 23.60
C LEU A 245 -16.32 -2.55 24.45
N ASP A 246 -16.36 -2.85 25.75
CA ASP A 246 -17.37 -2.32 26.68
C ASP A 246 -17.23 -0.81 26.92
N ARG A 247 -16.09 -0.20 26.58
CA ARG A 247 -15.85 1.25 26.74
C ARG A 247 -16.53 2.09 25.65
N HIS A 248 -16.97 1.47 24.56
CA HIS A 248 -17.65 2.16 23.45
C HIS A 248 -19.04 1.56 23.16
N PRO A 249 -19.95 1.49 24.14
CA PRO A 249 -21.23 0.77 24.01
C PRO A 249 -22.22 1.45 23.04
N ASN A 250 -21.96 2.70 22.63
CA ASN A 250 -22.89 3.52 21.84
C ASN A 250 -22.40 3.85 20.42
N SER A 251 -21.25 3.33 19.98
CA SER A 251 -20.80 3.50 18.59
C SER A 251 -21.36 2.39 17.72
N THR A 252 -22.69 2.34 17.57
CA THR A 252 -23.32 1.53 16.54
C THR A 252 -22.89 2.08 15.19
N ILE A 253 -21.97 1.40 14.49
CA ILE A 253 -21.65 1.67 13.09
C ILE A 253 -22.88 1.21 12.29
N PRO A 254 -23.75 2.12 11.85
CA PRO A 254 -25.14 1.78 11.53
C PRO A 254 -25.31 0.99 10.21
N SER A 255 -24.23 0.74 9.49
CA SER A 255 -24.23 0.12 8.16
C SER A 255 -23.31 -1.09 8.03
N LEU A 256 -22.65 -1.49 9.13
CA LEU A 256 -21.71 -2.60 9.09
C LEU A 256 -22.49 -3.93 9.07
N GLU A 257 -22.49 -4.62 7.93
CA GLU A 257 -23.18 -5.91 7.77
C GLU A 257 -22.41 -7.03 8.46
N VAL A 258 -21.07 -6.98 8.39
CA VAL A 258 -20.19 -8.02 8.91
C VAL A 258 -19.03 -7.40 9.68
N LEU A 259 -18.97 -7.71 10.97
CA LEU A 259 -17.82 -7.51 11.85
C LEU A 259 -17.21 -8.88 12.15
N ASP A 260 -16.06 -9.17 11.56
CA ASP A 260 -15.36 -10.44 11.77
C ASP A 260 -14.06 -10.19 12.55
N LEU A 261 -14.03 -10.66 13.80
CA LEU A 261 -12.87 -10.58 14.69
C LEU A 261 -12.24 -11.97 14.76
N VAL A 262 -11.30 -12.25 13.86
CA VAL A 262 -10.62 -13.55 13.82
C VAL A 262 -9.39 -13.48 14.70
N TYR A 263 -9.49 -14.01 15.92
CA TYR A 263 -8.32 -14.25 16.75
C TYR A 263 -7.58 -15.48 16.22
N MET A 264 -6.46 -15.25 15.55
CA MET A 264 -5.51 -16.33 15.26
C MET A 264 -4.51 -16.40 16.41
N ASN A 265 -4.55 -17.50 17.16
CA ASN A 265 -3.51 -17.79 18.13
C ASN A 265 -2.21 -18.10 17.36
N PRO A 266 -1.16 -17.26 17.43
CA PRO A 266 0.08 -17.54 16.71
C PRO A 266 0.81 -18.79 17.22
N TYR A 267 0.37 -19.37 18.34
CA TYR A 267 1.02 -20.53 18.98
C TYR A 267 0.33 -21.88 18.71
N THR A 268 -0.78 -21.92 17.97
CA THR A 268 -1.33 -23.20 17.47
C THR A 268 -0.54 -23.66 16.24
N VAL A 269 0.76 -23.91 16.42
CA VAL A 269 1.51 -24.78 15.50
C VAL A 269 1.04 -26.19 15.84
N VAL A 270 0.18 -26.75 15.00
CA VAL A 270 -0.19 -28.16 15.07
C VAL A 270 1.12 -28.94 14.98
N ALA A 271 1.52 -29.59 16.08
CA ALA A 271 2.70 -30.45 16.08
C ALA A 271 2.53 -31.49 14.95
N PRO A 272 3.54 -31.69 14.08
CA PRO A 272 3.46 -32.76 13.11
C PRO A 272 3.35 -34.08 13.87
N GLN A 273 2.27 -34.83 13.59
CA GLN A 273 2.09 -36.20 14.06
C GLN A 273 3.03 -37.15 13.33
#